data_AF-A0A7C6Y530-F1
#
_entry.id   AF-A0A7C6Y530-F1
#
_cell.length_a   1.000
_cell.length_b   1.000
_cell.length_c   1.000
_cell.angle_alpha   90.00
_cell.angle_beta   90.00
_cell.angle_gamma   90.00
#
_symmetry.space_group_name_H-M   'P 1'
#
loop_
_entity.id
_entity.type
_entity.pdbx_description
1 polymer ?
#
loop_
_entity_poly.entity_id
_entity_poly.type
_entity_poly.pdbx_seq_one_letter_code
_entity_poly.pdbx_strand_id
1 'polypeptide(L)'
;MRIEWFKHHDNWQDVKNATMNTIGKSTGKYPDSEWKLKLLKSEHSPIRKLNFSWRWVDLPYWVSVHFVRHKIGIEHFVKTQRSDRTGKNRDELPQGSLVSHECEANAQALISISRKRLCASASPETRQAWLLVKKEVEAAEPELARCMVRECVYRGFCPEMFGCGYDKTEAFQKELAEYRK
;
A
#
# COMPACT_ATOMS: atom_id res chain seq x y z
N MET A 1 10.24 -14.24 -3.69
CA MET A 1 9.53 -13.17 -2.98
C MET A 1 8.20 -13.68 -2.44
N ARG A 2 7.95 -13.48 -1.14
CA ARG A 2 6.68 -13.79 -0.46
C ARG A 2 6.48 -12.89 0.76
N ILE A 3 5.25 -12.80 1.28
CA ILE A 3 4.98 -12.23 2.61
C ILE A 3 5.26 -13.31 3.65
N GLU A 4 6.14 -13.01 4.60
CA GLU A 4 6.42 -13.93 5.71
C GLU A 4 5.37 -13.80 6.82
N TRP A 5 4.98 -12.56 7.12
CA TRP A 5 3.91 -12.25 8.05
C TRP A 5 3.27 -10.91 7.70
N PHE A 6 2.01 -10.77 8.09
CA PHE A 6 1.19 -9.57 7.96
C PHE A 6 0.43 -9.35 9.26
N LYS A 7 0.36 -8.11 9.73
CA LYS A 7 -0.30 -7.73 10.98
C LYS A 7 -1.18 -6.51 10.75
N HIS A 8 -2.40 -6.62 11.26
CA HIS A 8 -3.37 -5.53 11.34
C HIS A 8 -4.22 -5.76 12.60
N HIS A 9 -4.56 -4.67 13.28
CA HIS A 9 -5.49 -4.69 14.39
C HIS A 9 -6.73 -3.90 14.00
N ASP A 10 -7.91 -4.49 14.13
CA ASP A 10 -9.16 -3.76 13.95
C ASP A 10 -9.27 -2.66 14.99
N ASN A 11 -9.09 -1.42 14.55
CA ASN A 11 -9.24 -0.22 15.36
C ASN A 11 -10.21 0.78 14.72
N TRP A 12 -11.21 0.29 13.98
CA TRP A 12 -12.22 1.13 13.35
C TRP A 12 -13.04 1.96 14.34
N GLN A 13 -13.19 1.50 15.58
CA GLN A 13 -13.82 2.31 16.63
C GLN A 13 -12.99 3.55 16.95
N ASP A 14 -11.66 3.45 16.95
CA ASP A 14 -10.77 4.60 17.19
C ASP A 14 -10.81 5.58 16.01
N VAL A 15 -10.88 5.06 14.78
CA VAL A 15 -11.10 5.87 13.56
C VAL A 15 -12.44 6.60 13.67
N LYS A 16 -13.50 5.91 14.06
CA LYS A 16 -14.83 6.49 14.26
C LYS A 16 -14.79 7.57 15.33
N ASN A 17 -14.23 7.30 16.49
CA ASN A 17 -14.11 8.27 17.58
C ASN A 17 -13.31 9.51 17.13
N ALA A 18 -12.26 9.34 16.32
CA ALA A 18 -11.55 10.47 15.73
C ALA A 18 -12.43 11.32 14.79
N THR A 19 -13.32 10.72 13.99
CA THR A 19 -14.31 11.48 13.19
C THR A 19 -15.35 12.19 14.07
N MET A 20 -15.73 11.59 15.21
CA MET A 20 -16.66 12.21 16.15
C MET A 20 -16.02 13.40 16.86
N ASN A 21 -14.75 13.28 17.22
CA ASN A 21 -13.97 14.35 17.84
C ASN A 21 -13.94 15.61 16.97
N THR A 22 -13.82 15.47 15.64
CA THR A 22 -13.83 16.63 14.72
C THR A 22 -15.15 17.38 14.64
N ILE A 23 -16.23 16.82 15.21
CA ILE A 23 -17.55 17.46 15.31
C ILE A 23 -17.99 17.68 16.76
N GLY A 24 -17.04 17.69 17.71
CA GLY A 24 -17.29 17.95 19.13
C GLY A 24 -18.02 16.82 19.88
N LYS A 25 -17.99 15.59 19.36
CA LYS A 25 -18.59 14.40 19.98
C LYS A 25 -17.49 13.44 20.42
N SER A 26 -17.74 12.64 21.46
CA SER A 26 -16.73 11.74 22.03
C SER A 26 -16.78 10.31 21.48
N THR A 27 -17.95 9.81 21.12
CA THR A 27 -18.13 8.42 20.67
C THR A 27 -19.13 8.30 19.53
N GLY A 28 -19.03 7.21 18.77
CA GLY A 28 -19.99 6.85 17.74
C GLY A 28 -20.18 5.34 17.67
N LYS A 29 -21.24 4.89 17.02
CA LYS A 29 -21.45 3.46 16.75
C LYS A 29 -20.32 2.94 15.85
N TYR A 30 -19.87 1.71 16.10
CA TYR A 30 -18.91 1.01 15.25
C TYR A 30 -19.37 1.07 13.78
N PRO A 31 -18.48 1.42 12.84
CA PRO A 31 -18.87 1.68 11.47
C PRO A 31 -19.17 0.40 10.68
N ASP A 32 -20.19 0.47 9.82
CA ASP A 32 -20.47 -0.55 8.81
C ASP A 32 -19.53 -0.41 7.59
N SER A 33 -19.57 -1.42 6.71
CA SER A 33 -18.74 -1.48 5.49
C SER A 33 -18.94 -0.26 4.58
N GLU A 34 -20.18 0.21 4.42
CA GLU A 34 -20.48 1.37 3.57
C GLU A 34 -19.83 2.64 4.11
N TRP A 35 -19.90 2.85 5.43
CA TRP A 35 -19.26 3.98 6.09
C TRP A 35 -17.73 3.89 5.99
N LYS A 36 -17.15 2.71 6.22
CA LYS A 36 -15.69 2.47 6.09
C LYS A 36 -15.22 2.84 4.69
N LEU A 37 -15.89 2.32 3.66
CA LEU A 37 -15.55 2.58 2.27
C LEU A 37 -15.67 4.06 1.91
N LYS A 38 -16.74 4.75 2.33
CA LYS A 38 -16.90 6.19 2.08
C LYS A 38 -15.76 7.00 2.71
N LEU A 39 -15.39 6.70 3.96
CA LEU A 39 -14.29 7.39 4.65
C LEU A 39 -12.94 7.16 3.96
N LEU A 40 -12.69 5.92 3.51
CA LEU A 40 -11.47 5.55 2.79
C LEU A 40 -11.39 6.23 1.42
N LYS A 41 -12.48 6.21 0.64
CA LYS A 41 -12.56 6.89 -0.67
C LYS A 41 -12.40 8.40 -0.56
N SER A 42 -12.92 9.00 0.52
CA SER A 42 -12.76 10.43 0.77
C SER A 42 -11.38 10.80 1.34
N GLU A 43 -10.54 9.80 1.66
CA GLU A 43 -9.21 9.98 2.23
C GLU A 43 -9.18 10.91 3.47
N HIS A 44 -10.26 10.89 4.26
CA HIS A 44 -10.33 11.74 5.44
C HIS A 44 -9.28 11.32 6.47
N SER A 45 -8.61 12.31 7.09
CA SER A 45 -7.45 12.09 7.94
C SER A 45 -7.57 11.01 9.04
N PRO A 46 -8.75 10.70 9.62
CA PRO A 46 -8.88 9.62 10.60
C PRO A 46 -8.43 8.24 10.10
N ILE A 47 -8.43 7.97 8.79
CA ILE A 47 -7.94 6.69 8.23
C ILE A 47 -6.45 6.47 8.55
N ARG A 48 -5.69 7.52 8.86
CA ARG A 48 -4.28 7.42 9.25
C ARG A 48 -4.07 6.73 10.60
N LYS A 49 -5.13 6.46 11.35
CA LYS A 49 -5.08 5.64 12.58
C LYS A 49 -5.07 4.14 12.28
N LEU A 50 -5.51 3.70 11.09
CA LEU A 50 -5.41 2.30 10.68
C LEU A 50 -3.95 2.00 10.32
N ASN A 51 -3.32 1.08 11.06
CA ASN A 51 -1.92 0.70 10.87
C ASN A 51 -1.80 -0.76 10.44
N PHE A 52 -0.77 -1.01 9.63
CA PHE A 52 -0.45 -2.30 9.04
C PHE A 52 1.05 -2.51 9.13
N SER A 53 1.46 -3.73 9.42
CA SER A 53 2.86 -4.12 9.37
C SER A 53 3.01 -5.39 8.56
N TRP A 54 4.04 -5.49 7.74
CA TRP A 54 4.31 -6.70 6.98
C TRP A 54 5.79 -6.86 6.72
N ARG A 55 6.18 -8.09 6.39
CA ARG A 55 7.55 -8.40 5.99
C ARG A 55 7.59 -9.20 4.71
N TRP A 56 8.24 -8.63 3.70
CA TRP A 56 8.69 -9.39 2.55
C TRP A 56 9.96 -10.17 2.88
N VAL A 57 10.03 -11.39 2.37
CA VAL A 57 11.27 -12.17 2.27
C VAL A 57 11.51 -12.59 0.83
N ASP A 58 12.77 -12.87 0.51
CA ASP A 58 13.22 -13.19 -0.85
C ASP A 58 12.88 -12.08 -1.85
N LEU A 59 12.99 -10.82 -1.43
CA LEU A 59 12.76 -9.61 -2.23
C LEU A 59 14.07 -9.20 -2.91
N PRO A 60 14.13 -9.04 -4.24
CA PRO A 60 15.33 -8.48 -4.88
C PRO A 60 15.64 -7.08 -4.32
N TYR A 61 16.91 -6.80 -4.05
CA TYR A 61 17.33 -5.55 -3.43
C TYR A 61 16.89 -4.31 -4.23
N TRP A 62 16.96 -4.36 -5.57
CA TRP A 62 16.47 -3.25 -6.40
C TRP A 62 14.96 -3.00 -6.27
N VAL A 63 14.16 -4.04 -6.01
CA VAL A 63 12.72 -3.89 -5.72
C VAL A 63 12.53 -3.20 -4.36
N SER A 64 13.32 -3.58 -3.35
CA SER A 64 13.34 -2.89 -2.05
C SER A 64 13.64 -1.40 -2.22
N VAL A 65 14.61 -1.05 -3.08
CA VAL A 65 14.94 0.35 -3.41
C VAL A 65 13.76 1.10 -4.03
N HIS A 66 12.88 0.46 -4.80
CA HIS A 66 11.66 1.10 -5.31
C HIS A 66 10.65 1.44 -4.19
N PHE A 67 10.59 0.62 -3.13
CA PHE A 67 9.66 0.85 -2.03
C PHE A 67 10.15 1.91 -1.04
N VAL A 68 11.44 1.94 -0.70
CA VAL A 68 12.00 2.94 0.23
C VAL A 68 11.93 4.39 -0.26
N ARG A 69 11.47 4.63 -1.50
CA ARG A 69 11.18 5.98 -2.02
C ARG A 69 9.85 6.53 -1.52
N HIS A 70 8.98 5.69 -0.96
CA HIS A 70 7.77 6.12 -0.28
C HIS A 70 8.13 6.52 1.15
N LYS A 71 7.68 7.69 1.58
CA LYS A 71 8.10 8.28 2.87
C LYS A 71 6.94 8.66 3.77
N ILE A 72 5.79 9.02 3.19
CA ILE A 72 4.70 9.60 3.96
C ILE A 72 3.82 8.49 4.52
N GLY A 73 3.78 8.38 5.85
CA GLY A 73 2.94 7.42 6.57
C GLY A 73 3.41 5.96 6.46
N ILE A 74 4.69 5.74 6.13
CA ILE A 74 5.32 4.42 6.05
C ILE A 74 6.75 4.50 6.58
N GLU A 75 7.15 3.48 7.34
CA GLU A 75 8.50 3.23 7.79
C GLU A 75 9.05 1.93 7.18
N HIS A 76 10.36 1.88 6.98
CA HIS A 76 11.05 0.79 6.27
C HIS A 76 12.22 0.23 7.08
N PHE A 77 12.22 -1.09 7.26
CA PHE A 77 13.25 -1.84 7.97
C PHE A 77 13.84 -2.90 7.02
N VAL A 78 14.95 -2.55 6.36
CA VAL A 78 15.59 -3.39 5.34
C VAL A 78 16.77 -4.16 5.93
N LYS A 79 16.87 -5.45 5.62
CA LYS A 79 18.03 -6.28 6.00
C LYS A 79 19.32 -5.63 5.50
N THR A 80 20.28 -5.46 6.40
CA THR A 80 21.56 -4.86 6.06
C THR A 80 22.39 -5.74 5.11
N GLN A 81 23.13 -5.07 4.22
CA GLN A 81 24.19 -5.69 3.40
C GLN A 81 25.58 -5.25 3.86
N ARG A 82 25.72 -4.68 5.06
CA ARG A 82 27.00 -4.25 5.61
C ARG A 82 27.99 -5.42 5.77
N SER A 83 29.19 -5.27 5.23
CA SER A 83 30.23 -6.30 5.28
C SER A 83 30.60 -6.68 6.71
N ASP A 84 30.69 -5.70 7.62
CA ASP A 84 31.02 -5.92 9.04
C ASP A 84 29.97 -6.75 9.81
N ARG A 85 28.74 -6.82 9.32
CA ARG A 85 27.65 -7.61 9.94
C ARG A 85 27.40 -8.94 9.24
N THR A 86 27.70 -9.03 7.95
CA THR A 86 27.34 -10.17 7.12
C THR A 86 28.53 -11.05 6.74
N GLY A 87 29.76 -10.56 6.90
CA GLY A 87 30.98 -11.24 6.46
C GLY A 87 31.15 -11.32 4.94
N LYS A 88 30.28 -10.67 4.15
CA LYS A 88 30.33 -10.66 2.68
C LYS A 88 30.77 -9.28 2.18
N ASN A 89 31.57 -9.23 1.12
CA ASN A 89 31.94 -7.96 0.51
C ASN A 89 30.71 -7.31 -0.15
N ARG A 90 30.23 -6.19 0.42
CA ARG A 90 29.06 -5.47 -0.09
C ARG A 90 29.23 -4.95 -1.51
N ASP A 91 30.44 -4.54 -1.87
CA ASP A 91 30.72 -3.90 -3.17
C ASP A 91 30.52 -4.87 -4.34
N GLU A 92 30.58 -6.18 -4.05
CA GLU A 92 30.40 -7.25 -5.02
C GLU A 92 28.96 -7.79 -5.07
N LEU A 93 28.09 -7.37 -4.14
CA LEU A 93 26.72 -7.90 -4.08
C LEU A 93 25.87 -7.35 -5.23
N PRO A 94 25.27 -8.22 -6.08
CA PRO A 94 24.45 -7.75 -7.18
C PRO A 94 23.15 -7.15 -6.68
N GLN A 95 22.55 -6.25 -7.47
CA GLN A 95 21.22 -5.69 -7.20
C GLN A 95 20.12 -6.76 -7.11
N GLY A 96 20.31 -7.91 -7.75
CA GLY A 96 19.43 -9.07 -7.66
C GLY A 96 19.52 -9.85 -6.35
N SER A 97 20.43 -9.48 -5.44
CA SER A 97 20.55 -10.09 -4.12
C SER A 97 19.22 -10.02 -3.37
N LEU A 98 18.86 -11.12 -2.71
CA LEU A 98 17.61 -11.22 -1.97
C LEU A 98 17.76 -10.66 -0.55
N VAL A 99 16.79 -9.85 -0.13
CA VAL A 99 16.71 -9.26 1.19
C VAL A 99 15.34 -9.50 1.83
N SER A 100 15.29 -9.37 3.16
CA SER A 100 14.02 -9.16 3.86
C SER A 100 13.78 -7.67 4.02
N HIS A 101 12.54 -7.24 3.82
CA HIS A 101 12.11 -5.84 3.92
C HIS A 101 10.82 -5.81 4.71
N GLU A 102 10.90 -5.33 5.94
CA GLU A 102 9.76 -5.08 6.81
C GLU A 102 9.30 -3.64 6.69
N CYS A 103 7.99 -3.43 6.77
CA CYS A 103 7.38 -2.12 6.70
C CYS A 103 6.29 -1.99 7.76
N GLU A 104 6.08 -0.76 8.21
CA GLU A 104 4.89 -0.34 8.96
C GLU A 104 4.27 0.86 8.24
N ALA A 105 2.97 0.82 7.95
CA ALA A 105 2.31 1.88 7.21
C ALA A 105 0.86 2.08 7.65
N ASN A 106 0.36 3.31 7.49
CA ASN A 106 -1.05 3.60 7.67
C ASN A 106 -1.88 3.42 6.38
N ALA A 107 -3.20 3.39 6.49
CA ALA A 107 -4.09 3.21 5.33
C ALA A 107 -3.88 4.26 4.23
N GLN A 108 -3.64 5.52 4.58
CA GLN A 108 -3.37 6.59 3.61
C GLN A 108 -2.11 6.28 2.78
N ALA A 109 -1.06 5.77 3.41
CA ALA A 109 0.15 5.37 2.72
C ALA A 109 -0.10 4.18 1.79
N LEU A 110 -0.87 3.16 2.21
CA LEU A 110 -1.21 2.03 1.35
C LEU A 110 -1.96 2.46 0.08
N ILE A 111 -2.94 3.38 0.19
CA ILE A 111 -3.64 3.96 -0.98
C ILE A 111 -2.65 4.70 -1.88
N SER A 112 -1.81 5.55 -1.30
CA SER A 112 -0.85 6.39 -2.02
C SER A 112 0.20 5.57 -2.78
N ILE A 113 0.75 4.54 -2.12
CA ILE A 113 1.73 3.63 -2.72
C ILE A 113 1.09 2.83 -3.84
N SER A 114 -0.14 2.34 -3.66
CA SER A 114 -0.88 1.55 -4.65
C SER A 114 -1.03 2.28 -5.98
N ARG A 115 -1.31 3.58 -5.92
CA ARG A 115 -1.43 4.40 -7.14
C ARG A 115 -0.19 4.33 -8.03
N LYS A 116 1.00 4.26 -7.44
CA LYS A 116 2.28 4.19 -8.16
C LYS A 116 2.76 2.76 -8.39
N ARG A 117 2.49 1.84 -7.46
CA ARG A 117 3.05 0.47 -7.46
C ARG A 117 2.11 -0.58 -8.05
N LEU A 118 0.88 -0.22 -8.39
CA LEU A 118 -0.01 -1.01 -9.25
C LEU A 118 -0.02 -0.52 -10.72
N CYS A 119 0.53 0.67 -10.98
CA CYS A 119 0.66 1.20 -12.35
C CYS A 119 1.57 0.31 -13.20
N ALA A 120 1.18 0.01 -14.45
CA ALA A 120 1.97 -0.84 -15.34
C ALA A 120 3.31 -0.22 -15.79
N SER A 121 3.52 1.08 -15.55
CA SER A 121 4.85 1.71 -15.69
C SER A 121 5.84 1.28 -14.61
N ALA A 122 5.38 0.72 -13.49
CA ALA A 122 6.26 0.09 -12.51
C ALA A 122 6.70 -1.30 -13.02
N SER A 123 7.95 -1.66 -12.74
CA SER A 123 8.52 -2.97 -13.10
C SER A 123 7.58 -4.12 -12.67
N PRO A 124 7.43 -5.19 -13.46
CA PRO A 124 6.59 -6.35 -13.12
C PRO A 124 6.82 -6.90 -11.70
N GLU A 125 8.07 -7.01 -11.26
CA GLU A 125 8.48 -7.58 -9.97
C GLU A 125 8.04 -6.67 -8.81
N THR A 126 8.18 -5.35 -8.97
CA THR A 126 7.67 -4.39 -7.98
C THR A 126 6.15 -4.43 -7.88
N ARG A 127 5.45 -4.58 -9.01
CA ARG A 127 3.99 -4.75 -9.00
C ARG A 127 3.59 -6.04 -8.31
N GLN A 128 4.28 -7.14 -8.60
CA GLN A 128 4.05 -8.43 -7.97
C GLN A 128 4.26 -8.33 -6.45
N ALA A 129 5.32 -7.64 -6.00
CA ALA A 129 5.60 -7.42 -4.59
C ALA A 129 4.45 -6.71 -3.87
N TRP A 130 3.91 -5.68 -4.53
CA TRP A 130 2.82 -4.88 -3.99
C TRP A 130 1.47 -5.60 -4.04
N LEU A 131 1.22 -6.41 -5.07
CA LEU A 131 0.03 -7.26 -5.17
C LEU A 131 -0.03 -8.30 -4.04
N LEU A 132 1.11 -8.81 -3.59
CA LEU A 132 1.16 -9.67 -2.40
C LEU A 132 0.65 -8.94 -1.16
N VAL A 133 1.06 -7.69 -0.94
CA VAL A 133 0.54 -6.87 0.18
C VAL A 133 -0.94 -6.58 0.00
N LYS A 134 -1.37 -6.17 -1.19
CA LYS A 134 -2.80 -5.91 -1.47
C LYS A 134 -3.67 -7.13 -1.17
N LYS A 135 -3.19 -8.35 -1.45
CA LYS A 135 -3.91 -9.59 -1.15
C LYS A 135 -4.07 -9.81 0.36
N GLU A 136 -3.03 -9.58 1.15
CA GLU A 136 -3.14 -9.66 2.62
C GLU A 136 -4.06 -8.58 3.19
N VAL A 137 -4.00 -7.35 2.63
CA VAL A 137 -4.92 -6.27 2.99
C VAL A 137 -6.36 -6.64 2.61
N GLU A 138 -6.60 -7.28 1.47
CA GLU A 138 -7.95 -7.70 1.06
C GLU A 138 -8.56 -8.74 1.99
N ALA A 139 -7.73 -9.64 2.53
CA ALA A 139 -8.18 -10.63 3.50
C ALA A 139 -8.52 -10.02 4.87
N ALA A 140 -7.82 -8.96 5.28
CA ALA A 140 -8.01 -8.32 6.59
C ALA A 140 -9.00 -7.13 6.56
N GLU A 141 -8.91 -6.30 5.53
CA GLU A 141 -9.57 -4.99 5.38
C GLU A 141 -10.04 -4.79 3.92
N PRO A 142 -11.11 -5.48 3.50
CA PRO A 142 -11.55 -5.52 2.10
C PRO A 142 -11.95 -4.13 1.57
N GLU A 143 -12.52 -3.25 2.38
CA GLU A 143 -12.86 -1.88 1.98
C GLU A 143 -11.60 -1.06 1.63
N LEU A 144 -10.50 -1.25 2.38
CA LEU A 144 -9.24 -0.58 2.08
C LEU A 144 -8.61 -1.14 0.80
N ALA A 145 -8.63 -2.47 0.62
CA ALA A 145 -8.10 -3.09 -0.60
C ALA A 145 -8.84 -2.62 -1.87
N ARG A 146 -10.14 -2.29 -1.78
CA ARG A 146 -10.91 -1.67 -2.87
C ARG A 146 -10.44 -0.26 -3.21
N CYS A 147 -9.86 0.47 -2.25
CA CYS A 147 -9.28 1.81 -2.47
C CYS A 147 -7.81 1.74 -2.93
N MET A 148 -7.15 0.59 -2.83
CA MET A 148 -5.78 0.37 -3.33
C MET A 148 -5.78 0.12 -4.84
N VAL A 149 -5.91 1.19 -5.62
CA VAL A 149 -6.02 1.16 -7.09
C VAL A 149 -4.87 1.90 -7.78
N ARG A 150 -4.75 1.74 -9.10
CA ARG A 150 -3.76 2.47 -9.93
C ARG A 150 -4.10 3.96 -9.99
N GLU A 151 -3.09 4.82 -10.22
CA GLU A 151 -3.28 6.27 -10.32
C GLU A 151 -4.37 6.66 -11.33
N CYS A 152 -4.42 6.00 -12.49
CA CYS A 152 -5.40 6.33 -13.51
C CYS A 152 -6.83 5.99 -13.08
N VAL A 153 -7.02 4.90 -12.33
CA VAL A 153 -8.33 4.50 -11.78
C VAL A 153 -8.74 5.47 -10.68
N TYR A 154 -7.80 5.79 -9.78
CA TYR A 154 -8.01 6.77 -8.72
C TYR A 154 -8.47 8.13 -9.27
N ARG A 155 -7.83 8.63 -10.35
CA ARG A 155 -8.17 9.93 -10.98
C ARG A 155 -9.29 9.86 -12.01
N GLY A 156 -9.62 8.67 -12.52
CA GLY A 156 -10.48 8.50 -13.69
C GLY A 156 -9.83 8.80 -15.05
N PHE A 157 -8.53 9.08 -15.10
CA PHE A 157 -7.73 9.24 -16.33
C PHE A 157 -6.23 9.08 -16.02
N CYS A 158 -5.39 8.76 -17.02
CA CYS A 158 -3.93 8.70 -16.83
C CYS A 158 -3.30 10.10 -16.84
N PRO A 159 -2.61 10.52 -15.75
CA PRO A 159 -1.97 11.83 -15.69
C PRO A 159 -0.50 11.83 -16.19
N GLU A 160 0.07 10.67 -16.55
CA GLU A 160 1.49 10.55 -16.91
C GLU A 160 1.75 11.07 -18.33
N MET A 161 2.82 11.86 -18.52
CA MET A 161 3.25 12.34 -19.85
C MET A 161 3.51 11.19 -20.83
N PHE A 162 4.06 10.09 -20.31
CA PHE A 162 4.34 8.86 -21.03
C PHE A 162 3.65 7.69 -20.32
N GLY A 163 2.33 7.61 -20.45
CA GLY A 163 1.52 6.58 -19.79
C GLY A 163 1.73 5.16 -20.33
N CYS A 164 1.46 4.16 -19.49
CA CYS A 164 1.52 2.73 -19.86
C CYS A 164 0.41 2.25 -20.80
N GLY A 165 -0.52 3.12 -21.19
CA GLY A 165 -1.65 2.81 -22.08
C GLY A 165 -2.82 2.05 -21.44
N TYR A 166 -2.73 1.69 -20.16
CA TYR A 166 -3.80 0.94 -19.48
C TYR A 166 -5.15 1.67 -19.48
N ASP A 167 -5.14 2.99 -19.34
CA ASP A 167 -6.31 3.87 -19.37
C ASP A 167 -7.10 3.82 -20.68
N LYS A 168 -6.50 3.29 -21.75
CA LYS A 168 -7.13 3.12 -23.06
C LYS A 168 -7.78 1.75 -23.25
N THR A 169 -7.76 0.89 -22.23
CA THR A 169 -8.24 -0.50 -22.32
C THR A 169 -9.67 -0.65 -21.76
N GLU A 170 -10.39 -1.67 -22.21
CA GLU A 170 -11.68 -2.05 -21.62
C GLU A 170 -11.54 -2.46 -20.14
N ALA A 171 -10.42 -3.09 -19.79
CA ALA A 171 -10.12 -3.48 -18.42
C ALA A 171 -10.10 -2.27 -17.48
N PHE A 172 -9.54 -1.15 -17.93
CA PHE A 172 -9.58 0.10 -17.18
C PHE A 172 -11.01 0.61 -16.98
N GLN A 173 -11.86 0.58 -18.01
CA GLN A 173 -13.26 1.02 -17.87
C GLN A 173 -14.03 0.18 -16.84
N LYS A 174 -13.79 -1.14 -16.85
CA LYS A 174 -14.38 -2.07 -15.86
C LYS A 174 -13.87 -1.79 -14.44
N GLU A 175 -12.55 -1.64 -14.26
CA GLU A 175 -11.94 -1.33 -12.95
C GLU A 175 -12.39 0.04 -12.43
N LEU A 176 -12.49 1.05 -13.29
CA LEU A 176 -12.97 2.39 -12.93
C LEU A 176 -14.45 2.39 -12.53
N ALA A 177 -15.30 1.66 -13.27
CA ALA A 177 -16.70 1.51 -12.91
C ALA A 177 -16.87 0.84 -11.54
N GLU A 178 -16.08 -0.21 -11.26
CA GLU A 178 -16.10 -0.89 -9.97
C GLU A 178 -15.58 -0.02 -8.83
N TYR A 179 -14.51 0.75 -9.05
CA TYR A 179 -13.99 1.70 -8.08
C TYR A 179 -15.00 2.82 -7.75
N ARG A 180 -15.84 3.21 -8.72
CA ARG A 180 -16.87 4.25 -8.53
C ARG A 180 -18.13 3.78 -7.81
N LYS A 181 -18.38 2.47 -7.69
CA LYS A 181 -19.44 1.91 -6.85
C LYS A 181 -19.06 2.00 -5.38
#